data_AF-A0A925G809-F1
#
_entry.id   AF-A0A925G809-F1
#
_cell.length_a   1.000
_cell.length_b   1.000
_cell.length_c   1.000
_cell.angle_alpha   90.00
_cell.angle_beta   90.00
_cell.angle_gamma   90.00
#
_symmetry.space_group_name_H-M   'P 1'
#
loop_
_entity.id
_entity.type
_entity.pdbx_description
1 polymer ?
#
loop_
_entity_poly.entity_id
_entity_poly.type
_entity_poly.pdbx_seq_one_letter_code
_entity_poly.pdbx_strand_id
1 'polypeptide(L)'
;MKSVISIFFILIGIQSIAQNTKPIVIGKADSFHSAILNEKREILVYTPKSWDGVSNTTRYPVIYVLDGYDFFHSVTGLIQYL
;
A
#
# COMPACT_ATOMS: atom_id res chain seq x y z
N MET A 1 8.27 -24.41 42.33
CA MET A 1 8.68 -22.99 42.34
C MET A 1 9.47 -22.60 41.09
N LYS A 2 10.55 -23.32 40.74
CA LYS A 2 11.37 -23.11 39.53
C LYS A 2 10.54 -23.07 38.24
N SER A 3 9.66 -24.05 38.05
CA SER A 3 8.83 -24.18 36.85
C SER A 3 7.79 -23.08 36.69
N VAL A 4 7.32 -22.48 37.79
CA VAL A 4 6.35 -21.38 37.77
C VAL A 4 7.02 -20.09 37.29
N ILE A 5 8.27 -19.86 37.73
CA ILE A 5 9.08 -18.72 37.28
C ILE A 5 9.38 -18.84 35.77
N SER A 6 9.71 -20.05 35.30
CA SER A 6 9.93 -20.27 33.86
C SER A 6 8.68 -20.00 33.01
N ILE A 7 7.50 -20.40 33.48
CA ILE A 7 6.23 -20.14 32.77
C ILE A 7 5.92 -18.63 32.73
N PHE A 8 6.21 -17.91 33.81
CA PHE A 8 6.02 -16.46 33.87
C PHE A 8 6.91 -15.71 32.88
N PHE A 9 8.19 -16.10 32.75
CA PHE A 9 9.10 -15.51 31.76
C PHE A 9 8.65 -15.80 30.31
N ILE A 10 8.08 -16.98 30.05
CA ILE A 10 7.54 -17.31 28.74
C ILE A 10 6.34 -16.43 28.41
N LEU A 11 5.41 -16.20 29.35
CA LEU A 11 4.23 -15.35 29.10
C LEU A 11 4.58 -13.91 28.74
N ILE A 12 5.63 -13.34 29.35
CA ILE A 12 6.08 -11.97 29.08
C ILE A 12 6.68 -11.84 27.68
N GLY A 13 7.40 -12.86 27.20
CA GLY A 13 8.01 -12.85 25.86
C GLY A 13 6.98 -12.74 24.72
N ILE A 14 5.79 -13.31 24.90
CA ILE A 14 4.75 -13.39 23.86
C ILE A 14 4.10 -12.02 23.57
N GLN A 15 4.18 -11.07 24.50
CA GLN A 15 3.57 -9.73 24.37
C GLN A 15 4.49 -8.67 23.73
N SER A 16 5.66 -9.08 23.26
CA SER A 16 6.66 -8.16 22.71
C SER A 16 6.35 -7.81 21.25
N ILE A 17 5.62 -6.71 21.02
CA ILE A 17 5.48 -6.13 19.66
C ILE A 17 6.74 -5.30 19.36
N ALA A 18 7.75 -5.93 18.78
CA ALA A 18 9.08 -5.33 18.61
C ALA A 18 9.25 -4.50 17.31
N GLN A 19 8.35 -4.62 16.33
CA GLN A 19 8.45 -3.89 15.07
C GLN A 19 7.20 -3.04 14.80
N ASN A 20 7.20 -1.79 15.28
CA ASN A 20 6.27 -0.77 14.80
C ASN A 20 6.81 -0.22 13.47
N THR A 21 6.45 -0.86 12.36
CA THR A 21 6.84 -0.41 11.02
C THR A 21 5.90 0.69 10.55
N LYS A 22 6.46 1.82 10.12
CA LYS A 22 5.74 2.88 9.40
C LYS A 22 6.10 2.75 7.92
N PRO A 23 5.29 2.08 7.10
CA PRO A 23 5.61 1.90 5.69
C PRO A 23 5.57 3.24 4.95
N ILE A 24 6.46 3.39 3.97
CA ILE A 24 6.35 4.47 2.99
C ILE A 24 5.31 4.03 1.95
N VAL A 25 4.19 4.75 1.89
CA VAL A 25 3.09 4.45 0.96
C VAL A 25 3.15 5.44 -0.19
N ILE A 26 3.42 4.93 -1.39
CA ILE A 26 3.46 5.74 -2.62
C ILE A 26 2.08 5.78 -3.28
N GLY A 27 1.33 4.68 -3.22
CA GLY A 27 0.00 4.55 -3.83
C GLY A 27 -0.75 3.35 -3.29
N LYS A 28 -1.77 2.91 -4.03
CA LYS A 28 -2.65 1.78 -3.68
C LYS A 28 -2.65 0.74 -4.79
N ALA A 29 -2.59 -0.54 -4.43
CA ALA A 29 -2.91 -1.63 -5.34
C ALA A 29 -4.43 -1.89 -5.37
N ASP A 30 -4.98 -2.10 -6.55
CA ASP A 30 -6.37 -2.48 -6.75
C ASP A 30 -6.49 -3.57 -7.82
N SER A 31 -7.67 -4.16 -7.98
CA SER A 31 -7.87 -5.22 -8.94
C SER A 31 -9.28 -5.25 -9.50
N PHE A 32 -9.42 -5.70 -10.75
CA PHE A 32 -10.70 -5.90 -11.40
C PHE A 32 -10.68 -7.17 -12.26
N HIS A 33 -11.86 -7.69 -12.60
CA HIS A 33 -11.97 -8.81 -13.55
C HIS A 33 -12.10 -8.26 -14.97
N SER A 34 -11.20 -8.66 -15.87
CA SER A 34 -11.24 -8.28 -17.28
C SER A 34 -12.12 -9.24 -18.06
N ALA A 35 -13.23 -8.76 -18.60
CA ALA A 35 -14.11 -9.57 -19.46
C ALA A 35 -13.44 -9.99 -20.78
N ILE A 36 -12.49 -9.18 -21.28
CA ILE A 36 -11.78 -9.45 -22.55
C ILE A 36 -10.76 -10.58 -22.37
N LEU A 37 -10.01 -10.55 -21.26
CA LEU A 37 -8.96 -11.54 -20.97
C LEU A 37 -9.46 -12.71 -20.10
N ASN A 38 -10.68 -12.60 -19.58
CA ASN A 38 -11.31 -13.55 -18.66
C ASN A 38 -10.46 -13.87 -17.41
N GLU A 39 -9.80 -12.86 -16.86
CA GLU A 39 -8.92 -13.01 -15.69
C GLU A 39 -8.98 -11.81 -14.74
N LYS A 40 -8.50 -12.01 -13.51
CA LYS A 40 -8.30 -10.92 -12.55
C LYS A 40 -7.02 -10.15 -12.92
N ARG A 41 -7.13 -8.84 -13.11
CA ARG A 41 -6.03 -7.92 -13.39
C ARG A 41 -5.76 -7.05 -12.15
N GLU A 42 -4.50 -6.90 -11.80
CA GLU A 42 -4.05 -5.96 -10.78
C GLU A 42 -3.62 -4.65 -11.44
N ILE A 43 -3.85 -3.53 -10.74
CA ILE A 43 -3.42 -2.20 -11.13
C ILE A 43 -2.86 -1.45 -9.93
N LEU A 44 -1.92 -0.54 -10.19
CA LEU A 44 -1.36 0.37 -9.19
C LEU A 44 -1.90 1.77 -9.45
N VAL A 45 -2.43 2.41 -8.40
CA VAL A 45 -3.10 3.71 -8.49
C VAL A 45 -2.38 4.71 -7.58
N TYR A 46 -1.97 5.82 -8.16
CA TYR A 46 -1.48 7.00 -7.44
C TYR A 46 -2.50 8.13 -7.58
N THR A 47 -2.74 8.83 -6.48
CA THR A 47 -3.58 10.03 -6.46
C THR A 47 -2.76 11.21 -5.94
N PRO A 48 -2.84 12.38 -6.57
CA PRO A 48 -2.08 13.55 -6.14
C PRO A 48 -2.54 14.04 -4.76
N LYS A 49 -1.67 14.74 -4.02
CA LYS A 49 -1.98 15.25 -2.67
C LYS A 49 -3.18 16.20 -2.60
N SER A 50 -3.52 16.84 -3.72
CA SER A 50 -4.70 17.71 -3.83
C SER A 50 -6.01 16.94 -3.96
N TRP A 51 -5.98 15.62 -4.13
CA TRP A 51 -7.17 14.78 -4.13
C TRP A 51 -7.66 14.60 -2.69
N ASP A 52 -8.86 15.11 -2.40
CA ASP A 52 -9.47 15.02 -1.07
C ASP A 52 -10.29 13.72 -0.87
N GLY A 53 -10.47 12.91 -1.92
CA GLY A 53 -11.23 11.65 -1.86
C GLY A 53 -12.74 11.81 -1.71
N VAL A 54 -13.25 13.04 -1.65
CA VAL A 54 -14.65 13.34 -1.29
C VAL A 54 -15.31 14.21 -2.36
N SER A 55 -14.55 15.09 -3.01
CA SER A 55 -15.07 16.05 -3.98
C SER A 55 -15.01 15.52 -5.42
N ASN A 56 -16.19 15.34 -6.02
CA ASN A 56 -16.34 14.94 -7.42
C ASN A 56 -16.26 16.12 -8.41
N THR A 57 -16.00 17.34 -7.94
CA THR A 57 -16.01 18.54 -8.79
C THR A 57 -14.69 18.76 -9.53
N THR A 58 -13.58 18.33 -8.95
CA THR A 58 -12.25 18.52 -9.55
C THR A 58 -11.93 17.37 -10.49
N ARG A 59 -11.53 17.69 -11.73
CA ARG A 59 -11.07 16.72 -12.72
C ARG A 59 -9.54 16.74 -12.75
N TYR A 60 -8.95 15.55 -12.82
CA TYR A 60 -7.50 15.37 -12.91
C TYR A 60 -7.17 14.69 -14.24
N PRO A 61 -6.06 15.07 -14.89
CA PRO A 61 -5.53 14.30 -16.00
C PRO A 61 -5.13 12.90 -15.50
N VAL A 62 -5.36 11.88 -16.32
CA VAL A 62 -5.03 10.49 -16.00
C VAL A 62 -3.91 10.03 -16.93
N ILE A 63 -2.83 9.52 -16.35
CA ILE A 63 -1.69 8.94 -17.08
C ILE A 63 -1.72 7.44 -16.88
N TYR A 64 -1.83 6.69 -17.98
CA TYR A 64 -1.70 5.24 -17.98
C TYR A 64 -0.25 4.84 -18.21
N VAL A 65 0.31 4.09 -17.25
CA VAL A 65 1.68 3.59 -17.31
C VAL A 65 1.63 2.09 -17.55
N LEU A 66 2.19 1.65 -18.68
CA LEU A 66 2.42 0.24 -18.94
C LEU A 66 3.61 -0.25 -18.08
N ASP A 67 3.65 -1.55 -17.77
CA ASP A 67 4.67 -2.15 -16.90
C ASP A 67 4.81 -1.43 -15.54
N GLY A 68 3.67 -1.15 -14.92
CA GLY A 68 3.59 -0.39 -13.68
C GLY A 68 4.42 -0.96 -12.53
N TYR A 69 4.62 -2.28 -12.43
CA TYR A 69 5.47 -2.84 -11.37
C TYR A 69 6.91 -2.32 -11.41
N ASP A 70 7.43 -2.02 -12.60
CA ASP A 70 8.80 -1.53 -12.77
C ASP A 70 8.86 0.01 -12.75
N PHE A 71 7.87 0.68 -13.35
CA PHE A 71 7.93 2.13 -13.58
C PHE A 71 7.06 2.99 -12.65
N PHE A 72 6.16 2.39 -11.86
CA PHE A 72 5.20 3.16 -11.06
C PHE A 72 5.87 4.11 -10.08
N HIS A 73 6.92 3.67 -9.38
CA HIS A 73 7.61 4.54 -8.42
C HIS A 73 8.28 5.74 -9.10
N SER A 74 8.98 5.51 -10.21
CA SER A 74 9.67 6.59 -10.95
C SER A 74 8.70 7.61 -11.53
N VAL A 75 7.61 7.14 -12.16
CA VAL A 75 6.62 8.03 -12.77
C VAL A 75 5.88 8.83 -11.70
N THR A 76 5.43 8.19 -10.63
CA THR A 76 4.72 8.89 -9.53
C THR A 76 5.62 9.89 -8.81
N GLY A 77 6.91 9.58 -8.66
CA GLY A 77 7.90 10.53 -8.14
C GLY A 77 8.04 11.78 -9.01
N LEU A 78 8.08 11.62 -10.34
CA LEU A 78 8.12 12.74 -11.28
C LEU A 78 6.85 13.58 -11.21
N ILE A 79 5.67 12.94 -11.26
CA ILE A 79 4.38 13.65 -11.17
C ILE A 79 4.20 14.36 -9.84
N GLN A 80 4.73 13.80 -8.74
CA GLN A 80 4.68 14.44 -7.42
C GLN A 80 5.60 15.66 -7.31
N TYR A 81 6.67 15.72 -8.11
CA TYR A 81 7.61 16.84 -8.14
C TYR A 81 7.08 18.03 -8.96
N LEU A 82 6.38 17.73 -10.06
CA LEU A 82 5.72 18.72 -10.94
C LEU A 82 4.51 19.36 -10.26
#